data_AF-A0A2N1DKL9-F1
#
_entry.id   AF-A0A2N1DKL9-F1
#
_cell.length_a   1.000
_cell.length_b   1.000
_cell.length_c   1.000
_cell.angle_alpha   90.00
_cell.angle_beta   90.00
_cell.angle_gamma   90.00
#
_symmetry.space_group_name_H-M   'P 1'
#
loop_
_entity.id
_entity.type
_entity.pdbx_description
1 polymer ?
#
loop_
_entity_poly.entity_id
_entity_poly.type
_entity_poly.pdbx_seq_one_letter_code
_entity_poly.pdbx_strand_id
1 'polypeptide(L)'
;MKYRTALFLLLMPILINTSVMAKQLPLIDSCVELVNIYDSRNEQKFLAAQTTSLSEGLRAGYCLGVLQENAKNEYRCSNDWFKRAKFIAAQQGFKRPFSENKLLDKSCEQ
;
A
#
# COMPACT_ATOMS: atom_id res chain seq x y z
N MET A 1 -2.30 -46.30 -19.82
CA MET A 1 -3.21 -45.99 -18.68
C MET A 1 -2.49 -45.56 -17.38
N LYS A 2 -1.18 -45.25 -17.38
CA LYS A 2 -0.45 -44.82 -16.17
C LYS A 2 -0.30 -43.29 -16.02
N TYR A 3 -0.64 -42.52 -17.06
CA TYR A 3 -0.40 -41.07 -17.14
C TYR A 3 -1.65 -40.21 -16.84
N ARG A 4 -2.86 -40.80 -16.84
CA ARG A 4 -4.12 -40.07 -16.56
C ARG A 4 -4.25 -39.66 -15.08
N THR A 5 -3.70 -40.45 -14.17
CA THR A 5 -3.66 -40.13 -12.73
C THR A 5 -2.61 -39.09 -12.38
N ALA A 6 -1.54 -38.94 -13.18
CA ALA A 6 -0.51 -37.92 -12.95
C ALA A 6 -1.00 -36.50 -13.29
N LEU A 7 -1.95 -36.36 -14.22
CA LEU A 7 -2.47 -35.05 -14.65
C LEU A 7 -3.34 -34.38 -13.58
N PHE A 8 -3.99 -35.16 -12.71
CA PHE A 8 -4.86 -34.64 -11.64
C PHE A 8 -4.10 -34.04 -10.45
N LEU A 9 -2.81 -34.36 -10.29
CA LEU A 9 -1.97 -33.81 -9.20
C LEU A 9 -1.46 -32.38 -9.49
N LEU A 10 -1.65 -31.87 -10.71
CA LEU A 10 -1.23 -30.51 -11.11
C LEU A 10 -2.27 -29.42 -10.81
N LEU A 11 -3.45 -29.77 -10.28
CA LEU A 11 -4.57 -28.84 -10.06
C LEU A 11 -5.01 -28.73 -8.60
N MET A 12 -4.29 -29.29 -7.64
CA MET A 12 -4.57 -29.07 -6.22
C MET A 12 -4.08 -27.67 -5.81
N PRO A 13 -4.96 -26.69 -5.52
CA PRO A 13 -4.51 -25.47 -4.89
C PRO A 13 -3.95 -25.85 -3.52
N ILE A 14 -2.68 -25.57 -3.30
CA ILE A 14 -2.05 -25.73 -2.00
C ILE A 14 -2.77 -24.77 -1.06
N LEU A 15 -3.53 -25.29 -0.09
CA LEU A 15 -4.12 -24.50 0.99
C LEU A 15 -3.01 -24.05 1.93
N ILE A 16 -2.22 -23.07 1.50
CA ILE A 16 -1.20 -22.45 2.34
C ILE A 16 -1.94 -21.52 3.30
N ASN A 17 -2.10 -21.95 4.56
CA ASN A 17 -2.52 -21.05 5.64
C ASN A 17 -1.37 -20.09 5.94
N THR A 18 -1.29 -18.98 5.22
CA THR A 18 -0.40 -17.87 5.58
C THR A 18 -1.07 -17.09 6.71
N SER A 19 -0.69 -17.37 7.95
CA SER A 19 -0.96 -16.45 9.05
C SER A 19 -0.10 -15.20 8.85
N VAL A 20 -0.66 -14.19 8.18
CA VAL A 20 -0.03 -12.87 8.14
C VAL A 20 -0.13 -12.30 9.56
N MET A 21 0.97 -12.35 10.31
CA MET A 21 1.12 -11.48 11.47
C MET A 21 1.03 -10.05 10.96
N ALA A 22 -0.10 -9.38 11.24
CA ALA A 22 -0.30 -7.98 10.93
C ALA A 22 0.64 -7.15 11.81
N LYS A 23 1.90 -7.03 11.39
CA LYS A 23 2.81 -6.02 11.94
C LYS A 23 2.16 -4.68 11.65
N GLN A 24 1.91 -3.86 12.68
CA GLN A 24 1.51 -2.47 12.49
C GLN A 24 2.52 -1.81 11.55
N LEU A 25 2.06 -1.43 10.36
CA LEU A 25 2.89 -0.77 9.36
C LEU A 25 2.90 0.73 9.69
N PRO A 26 4.07 1.36 9.88
CA PRO A 26 4.14 2.79 10.13
C PRO A 26 3.57 3.56 8.93
N LEU A 27 2.54 4.37 9.14
CA LEU A 27 1.84 5.08 8.07
C LEU A 27 2.78 5.93 7.20
N ILE A 28 3.75 6.62 7.83
CA ILE A 28 4.72 7.47 7.12
C ILE A 28 5.55 6.64 6.13
N ASP A 29 6.16 5.54 6.60
CA ASP A 29 7.00 4.69 5.76
C ASP A 29 6.20 4.03 4.63
N SER A 30 4.96 3.65 4.92
CA SER A 30 4.03 3.13 3.93
C SER A 30 3.67 4.16 2.86
N CYS A 31 3.49 5.43 3.21
CA CYS A 31 3.21 6.48 2.24
C CYS A 31 4.46 6.91 1.46
N VAL A 32 5.65 6.84 2.06
CA VAL A 32 6.93 6.99 1.32
C VAL A 32 7.03 5.91 0.24
N GLU A 33 6.75 4.66 0.60
CA GLU A 33 6.75 3.54 -0.37
C GLU A 33 5.74 3.77 -1.49
N LEU A 34 4.51 4.16 -1.15
CA LEU A 34 3.47 4.48 -2.13
C LEU A 34 3.91 5.61 -3.07
N VAL A 35 4.52 6.69 -2.56
CA VAL A 35 4.99 7.80 -3.39
C VAL A 35 6.13 7.33 -4.30
N ASN A 36 7.11 6.59 -3.79
CA ASN A 36 8.25 6.11 -4.57
C ASN A 36 7.81 5.25 -5.78
N ILE A 37 6.80 4.41 -5.58
CA ILE A 37 6.25 3.57 -6.66
C ILE A 37 5.62 4.43 -7.77
N TYR A 38 4.89 5.50 -7.41
CA TYR A 38 4.09 6.28 -8.36
C TYR A 38 4.73 7.58 -8.86
N ASP A 39 5.77 8.10 -8.19
CA ASP A 39 6.53 9.31 -8.55
C ASP A 39 7.68 9.02 -9.53
N SER A 40 8.01 7.73 -9.75
CA SER A 40 8.95 7.31 -10.81
C SER A 40 8.43 7.78 -12.18
N ARG A 41 9.20 8.68 -12.81
CA ARG A 41 8.77 9.50 -13.95
C ARG A 41 8.33 8.63 -15.14
N ASN A 42 7.09 8.84 -15.57
CA ASN A 42 6.45 8.59 -16.88
C ASN A 42 6.53 7.23 -17.60
N GLU A 43 7.42 6.29 -17.29
CA GLU A 43 7.49 5.00 -18.04
C GLU A 43 7.14 3.77 -17.19
N GLN A 44 7.24 3.86 -15.86
CA GLN A 44 7.09 2.71 -14.96
C GLN A 44 5.72 2.56 -14.30
N LYS A 45 4.78 3.50 -14.45
CA LYS A 45 3.43 3.36 -13.85
C LYS A 45 2.69 2.09 -14.30
N PHE A 46 2.91 1.65 -15.54
CA PHE A 46 2.33 0.40 -16.07
C PHE A 46 3.03 -0.86 -15.53
N LEU A 47 4.29 -0.74 -15.09
CA LEU A 47 5.09 -1.85 -14.58
C LEU A 47 5.28 -1.81 -13.07
N ALA A 48 4.80 -0.79 -12.36
CA ALA A 48 4.89 -0.64 -10.92
C ALA A 48 4.43 -1.91 -10.20
N ALA A 49 3.28 -2.46 -10.60
CA ALA A 49 2.78 -3.72 -10.06
C ALA A 49 3.66 -4.95 -10.35
N GLN A 50 4.53 -4.89 -11.37
CA GLN A 50 5.41 -5.98 -11.81
C GLN A 50 6.82 -5.87 -11.22
N THR A 51 7.30 -4.66 -10.91
CA THR A 51 8.65 -4.41 -10.41
C THR A 51 8.73 -4.21 -8.90
N THR A 52 7.59 -3.98 -8.24
CA THR A 52 7.49 -3.82 -6.79
C THR A 52 7.51 -5.19 -6.09
N SER A 53 8.35 -5.34 -5.06
CA SER A 53 8.35 -6.56 -4.24
C SER A 53 7.05 -6.70 -3.45
N LEU A 54 6.70 -7.92 -3.04
CA LEU A 54 5.49 -8.15 -2.23
C LEU A 54 5.45 -7.26 -0.97
N SER A 55 6.58 -7.06 -0.31
CA SER A 55 6.67 -6.27 0.93
C SER A 55 6.42 -4.77 0.71
N GLU A 56 6.86 -4.24 -0.43
CA GLU A 56 6.68 -2.85 -0.82
C GLU A 56 5.24 -2.63 -1.29
N GLY A 57 4.69 -3.58 -2.04
CA GLY A 57 3.29 -3.55 -2.49
C GLY A 57 2.31 -3.58 -1.31
N LEU A 58 2.57 -4.40 -0.29
CA LEU A 58 1.79 -4.41 0.95
C LEU A 58 1.88 -3.08 1.71
N ARG A 59 3.08 -2.48 1.80
CA ARG A 59 3.28 -1.18 2.44
C ARG A 59 2.55 -0.06 1.72
N ALA A 60 2.68 0.00 0.40
CA ALA A 60 2.00 0.98 -0.43
C ALA A 60 0.48 0.80 -0.41
N GLY A 61 0.01 -0.45 -0.46
CA GLY A 61 -1.40 -0.80 -0.31
C GLY A 61 -1.97 -0.38 1.03
N TYR A 62 -1.20 -0.50 2.12
CA TYR A 62 -1.61 -0.02 3.44
C TYR A 62 -1.86 1.49 3.46
N CYS A 63 -0.92 2.32 2.96
CA CYS A 63 -1.14 3.77 2.90
C CYS A 63 -2.37 4.12 2.04
N LEU A 64 -2.48 3.52 0.84
CA LEU A 64 -3.61 3.78 -0.05
C LEU A 64 -4.95 3.43 0.60
N GLY A 65 -5.03 2.26 1.24
CA GLY A 65 -6.23 1.80 1.94
C GLY A 65 -6.64 2.73 3.09
N VAL A 66 -5.67 3.16 3.91
CA VAL A 66 -5.93 4.11 5.01
C VAL A 66 -6.45 5.45 4.46
N LEU A 67 -5.84 5.99 3.41
CA LEU A 67 -6.27 7.27 2.80
C LEU A 67 -7.67 7.18 2.20
N GLN A 68 -7.99 6.08 1.52
CA GLN A 68 -9.31 5.83 0.94
C GLN A 68 -10.37 5.67 2.02
N GLU A 69 -10.07 4.91 3.06
CA GLU A 69 -11.00 4.73 4.17
C GLU A 69 -11.23 6.03 4.93
N ASN A 70 -10.17 6.80 5.17
CA ASN A 70 -10.29 8.11 5.79
C ASN A 70 -11.10 9.09 4.91
N ALA A 71 -10.94 9.07 3.58
CA ALA A 71 -11.73 9.92 2.68
C ALA A 71 -13.22 9.56 2.67
N LYS A 72 -13.58 8.28 2.83
CA LYS A 72 -14.98 7.85 2.93
C LYS A 72 -15.64 8.35 4.21
N ASN A 73 -14.89 8.38 5.31
CA ASN A 73 -15.40 8.74 6.62
C ASN A 73 -15.42 10.26 6.85
N GLU A 74 -14.64 11.04 6.08
CA GLU A 74 -14.52 12.49 6.23
C GLU A 74 -15.11 13.22 4.99
N TYR A 75 -16.34 13.74 5.11
CA TYR A 75 -17.11 14.31 3.98
C TYR A 75 -16.40 15.46 3.23
N ARG A 76 -15.44 16.15 3.86
CA ARG A 76 -14.71 17.28 3.27
C ARG A 76 -13.32 16.92 2.74
N CYS A 77 -12.90 15.67 2.87
CA CYS A 77 -11.55 15.27 2.50
C CYS A 77 -11.42 14.99 1.00
N SER A 78 -10.36 15.50 0.38
CA SER A 78 -10.06 15.22 -1.02
C SER A 78 -9.78 13.73 -1.27
N ASN A 79 -10.30 13.21 -2.38
CA ASN A 79 -9.97 11.88 -2.90
C ASN A 79 -8.63 11.85 -3.68
N ASP A 80 -7.90 12.96 -3.76
CA ASP A 80 -6.54 13.01 -4.32
C ASP A 80 -5.54 12.32 -3.38
N TRP A 81 -5.61 10.99 -3.36
CA TRP A 81 -4.77 10.14 -2.52
C TRP A 81 -3.27 10.39 -2.76
N PHE A 82 -2.86 10.80 -3.97
CA PHE A 82 -1.44 11.00 -4.28
C PHE A 82 -0.89 12.27 -3.65
N LYS A 83 -1.64 13.38 -3.68
CA LYS A 83 -1.27 14.59 -2.92
C LYS A 83 -1.18 14.32 -1.43
N ARG A 84 -2.17 13.61 -0.90
CA ARG A 84 -2.24 13.25 0.53
C ARG A 84 -1.08 12.35 0.95
N ALA A 85 -0.77 11.33 0.16
CA ALA A 85 0.37 10.45 0.37
C ALA A 85 1.70 11.22 0.35
N LYS A 86 1.89 12.16 -0.58
CA LYS A 86 3.08 13.04 -0.61
C LYS A 86 3.22 13.90 0.64
N PHE A 87 2.12 14.47 1.15
CA PHE A 87 2.15 15.24 2.38
C PHE A 87 2.59 14.39 3.58
N ILE A 88 2.03 13.19 3.72
CA ILE A 88 2.37 12.27 4.82
C ILE A 88 3.81 11.77 4.68
N ALA A 89 4.23 11.39 3.47
CA ALA A 89 5.59 10.94 3.18
C ALA A 89 6.64 12.01 3.52
N ALA A 90 6.31 13.29 3.30
CA ALA A 90 7.19 14.42 3.62
C ALA A 90 7.47 14.57 5.13
N GLN A 91 6.76 13.85 6.02
CA GLN A 91 7.02 13.85 7.46
C GLN A 91 8.15 12.88 7.87
N GLN A 92 8.69 12.11 6.92
CA GLN A 92 9.84 11.26 7.17
C GLN A 92 11.05 12.09 7.65
N GLY A 93 11.74 11.60 8.68
CA GLY A 93 12.93 12.26 9.25
C GLY A 93 12.66 13.39 10.24
N PHE A 94 11.40 13.76 10.49
CA PHE A 94 11.07 14.72 11.55
C PHE A 94 11.29 14.09 12.93
N LYS A 95 11.95 14.82 13.85
CA LYS A 95 12.22 14.33 15.23
C LYS A 95 10.96 14.06 16.05
N ARG A 96 9.85 14.72 15.70
CA ARG A 96 8.53 14.56 16.31
C ARG A 96 7.47 14.65 15.20
N PRO A 97 7.21 13.57 14.46
CA PRO A 97 6.16 13.57 13.46
C PRO A 97 4.80 13.76 14.13
N PHE A 98 3.80 14.20 13.37
CA PHE A 98 2.43 14.22 13.85
C PHE A 98 1.95 12.79 14.17
N SER A 99 0.96 12.67 15.06
CA SER A 99 0.24 11.41 15.25
C SER A 99 -0.50 11.03 13.97
N GLU A 100 -0.76 9.74 13.77
CA GLU A 100 -1.43 9.24 12.55
C GLU A 100 -2.76 9.95 12.26
N ASN A 101 -3.63 10.12 13.26
CA ASN A 101 -4.87 10.86 13.07
C ASN A 101 -4.62 12.30 12.60
N LYS A 102 -3.64 12.98 13.20
CA LYS A 102 -3.30 14.35 12.81
C LYS A 102 -2.66 14.42 11.42
N LEU A 103 -1.92 13.40 11.01
CA LEU A 103 -1.43 13.27 9.63
C LEU A 103 -2.59 13.15 8.65
N LEU A 104 -3.57 12.30 8.96
CA LEU A 104 -4.75 12.09 8.11
C LEU A 104 -5.57 13.36 7.99
N ASP A 105 -5.88 14.02 9.10
CA ASP A 105 -6.62 15.29 9.14
C ASP A 105 -5.90 16.36 8.31
N LYS A 106 -4.59 16.55 8.54
CA LYS A 106 -3.80 17.56 7.82
C LYS A 106 -3.55 17.24 6.36
N SER A 107 -3.59 15.97 5.98
CA SER A 107 -3.53 15.58 4.57
C SER A 107 -4.77 16.02 3.80
N CYS A 108 -5.94 16.11 4.45
CA CYS A 108 -7.20 16.51 3.79
C CYS A 108 -7.23 17.98 3.36
N GLU A 109 -6.36 18.82 3.93
CA GLU A 109 -6.25 20.26 3.65
C GLU A 109 -5.33 20.59 2.44
N GLN A 110 -4.76 19.58 1.77
CA GLN A 110 -3.72 19.73 0.73
C GLN A 110 -4.26 19.79 -0.71
#